data_AF-A0A3A5WI60-F1
#
_entry.id   AF-A0A3A5WI60-F1
#
_cell.length_a   1.000
_cell.length_b   1.000
_cell.length_c   1.000
_cell.angle_alpha   90.00
_cell.angle_beta   90.00
_cell.angle_gamma   90.00
#
_symmetry.space_group_name_H-M   'P 1'
#
loop_
_entity.id
_entity.type
_entity.pdbx_description
1 polymer ?
#
loop_
_entity_poly.entity_id
_entity_poly.type
_entity_poly.pdbx_seq_one_letter_code
_entity_poly.pdbx_strand_id
1 'polypeptide(L)'
;MEGSSKIDHTALDHGFFQFTLPHTWTGIIFWGLAAFILLFSGVLVIISMSIPDVPPISDATIISSLDEINDEDSVELGVGWENQGATANFAVIEVEIVEGTLVHGYWEYDADGENCTDYVDVYEDPLTLQTLNGEETFVMGWSNEMGTEVSTISRSCSNRYDDWFVQEGDIIEIFLVKYNENYSILSVGAEGLEPGERTEREDAQRFALLGIIIASLIMMITTPTSLSDDIKKLRTRWNNLPFVDSPPFVDGKRYSLKAGVGPIRPVDDNDWVIPPPGFETWPENLYEQQEDGAMIEEHPLVIGTPTPATFTLYSINGIIFIATSLWLVSDLIARHSDDFQILLGQILRIVVIIFNLIWLIFAWRKWKLTHNIIDTPTSKVRGVAVGPAELVGQVRPGPDGTLTVDVGGNSNRRVEGIVSFRWKEEEYVCTKDSDGKESCSWNTRRDIDGNTRFILHDGSGGILVEPSSWKKPFHGSPLHIWEAGRWRWTIWALGAGDPIYCLGRVETRTSAEKEEGLDTSIPNANLIVRGNKDIGMQVHLKRGTELSVISGLRSTTEAIIAPLVMLTFSAIPFLW
;
A
#
# COMPACT_ATOMS: atom_id res chain seq x y z
N MET A 1 23.49 -28.08 26.31
CA MET A 1 23.08 -26.67 26.19
C MET A 1 21.65 -26.60 26.68
N GLU A 2 21.48 -26.22 27.94
CA GLU A 2 20.18 -26.00 28.59
C GLU A 2 19.59 -24.68 28.10
N GLY A 3 18.29 -24.67 27.82
CA GLY A 3 17.51 -23.49 27.46
C GLY A 3 17.00 -23.46 26.02
N SER A 4 16.29 -24.51 25.57
CA SER A 4 15.30 -24.33 24.50
C SER A 4 14.20 -23.42 25.06
N SER A 5 14.23 -22.14 24.69
CA SER A 5 13.09 -21.26 24.94
C SER A 5 11.96 -21.75 24.04
N LYS A 6 11.05 -22.57 24.57
CA LYS A 6 9.77 -22.81 23.92
C LYS A 6 9.17 -21.45 23.62
N ILE A 7 8.96 -21.15 22.34
CA ILE A 7 8.29 -19.93 21.92
C ILE A 7 6.96 -19.88 22.67
N ASP A 8 6.66 -18.74 23.29
CA ASP A 8 5.34 -18.52 23.86
C ASP A 8 4.34 -18.43 22.70
N HIS A 9 3.67 -19.55 22.42
CA HIS A 9 2.74 -19.69 21.30
C HIS A 9 1.57 -18.68 21.37
N THR A 10 1.27 -18.14 22.56
CA THR A 10 0.26 -17.09 22.73
C THR A 10 0.69 -15.74 22.14
N ALA A 11 1.99 -15.54 21.91
CA ALA A 11 2.52 -14.30 21.33
C ALA A 11 2.21 -14.14 19.84
N LEU A 12 1.70 -15.17 19.16
CA LEU A 12 1.33 -15.16 17.75
C LEU A 12 -0.19 -15.10 17.51
N ASP A 13 -0.98 -14.89 18.56
CA ASP A 13 -2.43 -14.61 18.49
C ASP A 13 -2.69 -13.13 18.79
N HIS A 14 -2.98 -12.36 17.75
CA HIS A 14 -2.99 -10.89 17.85
C HIS A 14 -4.38 -10.29 18.10
N GLY A 15 -5.41 -11.12 18.28
CA GLY A 15 -6.74 -10.69 18.71
C GLY A 15 -7.40 -9.63 17.79
N PHE A 16 -8.00 -8.60 18.40
CA PHE A 16 -8.81 -7.62 17.67
C PHE A 16 -7.98 -6.56 16.92
N PHE A 17 -6.96 -5.97 17.55
CA PHE A 17 -6.19 -4.89 16.95
C PHE A 17 -4.70 -5.00 17.28
N GLN A 18 -3.85 -4.74 16.29
CA GLN A 18 -2.41 -4.62 16.49
C GLN A 18 -1.83 -3.44 15.73
N PHE A 19 -0.94 -2.71 16.41
CA PHE A 19 -0.19 -1.62 15.82
C PHE A 19 1.05 -2.15 15.10
N THR A 20 1.07 -2.02 13.78
CA THR A 20 2.12 -2.55 12.90
C THR A 20 2.84 -1.40 12.19
N LEU A 21 4.16 -1.31 12.36
CA LEU A 21 4.97 -0.27 11.73
C LEU A 21 5.85 -0.88 10.64
N PRO A 22 6.15 -0.15 9.55
CA PRO A 22 7.08 -0.64 8.55
C PRO A 22 8.46 -0.88 9.15
N HIS A 23 9.04 -2.03 8.80
CA HIS A 23 10.39 -2.42 9.23
C HIS A 23 11.43 -2.31 8.10
N THR A 24 11.02 -1.96 6.88
CA THR A 24 11.91 -1.72 5.75
C THR A 24 12.31 -0.24 5.71
N TRP A 25 13.55 0.06 5.34
CA TRP A 25 14.03 1.45 5.26
C TRP A 25 13.17 2.32 4.36
N THR A 26 12.76 1.80 3.20
CA THR A 26 11.85 2.49 2.28
C THR A 26 10.49 2.72 2.93
N GLY A 27 9.92 1.71 3.58
CA GLY A 27 8.64 1.83 4.28
C GLY A 27 8.68 2.88 5.39
N ILE A 28 9.75 2.91 6.20
CA ILE A 28 9.94 3.87 7.29
C ILE A 28 9.98 5.31 6.77
N ILE A 29 10.73 5.57 5.69
CA ILE A 29 10.83 6.91 5.09
C ILE A 29 9.46 7.40 4.63
N PHE A 30 8.73 6.58 3.86
CA PHE A 30 7.40 6.95 3.37
C PHE A 30 6.39 7.12 4.49
N TRP A 31 6.45 6.28 5.52
CA TRP A 31 5.57 6.39 6.67
C TRP A 31 5.86 7.64 7.50
N GLY A 32 7.13 8.01 7.66
CA GLY A 32 7.55 9.28 8.29
C GLY A 32 7.08 10.50 7.49
N LEU A 33 7.19 10.47 6.16
CA LEU A 33 6.64 11.50 5.28
C LEU A 33 5.11 11.60 5.42
N ALA A 34 4.41 10.47 5.43
CA ALA A 34 2.96 10.46 5.61
C ALA A 34 2.54 11.02 6.97
N ALA A 35 3.27 10.71 8.04
CA ALA A 35 3.02 11.27 9.37
C ALA A 35 3.23 12.80 9.39
N PHE A 36 4.25 13.30 8.70
CA PHE A 36 4.47 14.74 8.54
C PHE A 36 3.33 15.42 7.76
N ILE A 37 2.89 14.83 6.65
CA ILE A 37 1.75 15.34 5.87
C ILE A 37 0.49 15.37 6.74
N LEU A 38 0.22 14.32 7.52
CA LEU A 38 -0.95 14.25 8.39
C LEU A 38 -0.90 15.30 9.51
N LEU A 39 0.27 15.57 10.09
CA LEU A 39 0.47 16.67 11.04
C LEU A 39 0.23 18.03 10.38
N PHE A 40 0.76 18.23 9.17
CA PHE A 40 0.58 19.48 8.42
C PHE A 40 -0.90 19.70 8.05
N SER A 41 -1.61 18.66 7.60
CA SER A 41 -3.06 18.71 7.41
C SER A 41 -3.80 19.08 8.69
N GLY A 42 -3.40 18.53 9.84
CA GLY A 42 -3.97 18.91 11.13
C GLY A 42 -3.77 20.40 11.44
N VAL A 43 -2.61 20.96 11.13
CA VAL A 43 -2.34 22.41 11.26
C VAL A 43 -3.23 23.21 10.32
N LEU A 44 -3.41 22.79 9.06
CA LEU A 44 -4.32 23.45 8.12
C LEU A 44 -5.77 23.47 8.61
N VAL A 45 -6.26 22.37 9.20
CA VAL A 45 -7.60 22.33 9.83
C VAL A 45 -7.70 23.31 10.99
N ILE A 46 -6.63 23.47 11.78
CA ILE A 46 -6.62 24.45 12.87
C ILE A 46 -6.64 25.87 12.32
N ILE A 47 -5.85 26.16 11.28
CA ILE A 47 -5.82 27.48 10.63
C ILE A 47 -7.17 27.82 10.01
N SER A 48 -7.85 26.85 9.38
CA SER A 48 -9.15 27.09 8.75
C SER A 48 -10.24 27.46 9.75
N MET A 49 -10.12 27.05 11.02
CA MET A 49 -11.03 27.50 12.08
C MET A 49 -10.85 28.98 12.44
N SER A 50 -9.73 29.61 12.07
CA SER A 50 -9.54 31.05 12.25
C SER A 50 -10.09 31.87 11.09
N ILE A 51 -10.53 31.23 10.00
CA ILE A 51 -11.11 31.91 8.83
C ILE A 51 -12.63 31.96 9.03
N PRO A 52 -13.27 33.14 8.91
CA PRO A 52 -14.72 33.29 9.02
C PRO A 52 -15.49 32.32 8.12
N ASP A 53 -16.55 31.73 8.66
CA ASP A 53 -17.46 30.84 7.95
C ASP A 53 -18.55 31.67 7.27
N VAL A 54 -18.43 31.89 5.97
CA VAL A 54 -19.34 32.74 5.19
C VAL A 54 -20.34 31.83 4.45
N PRO A 55 -21.66 32.10 4.51
CA PRO A 55 -22.64 31.32 3.77
C PRO A 55 -22.47 31.52 2.25
N PRO A 56 -22.94 30.57 1.42
CA PRO A 56 -22.88 30.72 -0.01
C PRO A 56 -23.77 31.89 -0.46
N ILE A 57 -23.40 32.53 -1.56
CA ILE A 57 -24.16 33.67 -2.12
C ILE A 57 -25.60 33.27 -2.45
N SER A 58 -25.85 32.01 -2.82
CA SER A 58 -27.20 31.49 -3.07
C SER A 58 -28.13 31.53 -1.85
N ASP A 59 -27.56 31.56 -0.65
CA ASP A 59 -28.32 31.62 0.61
C ASP A 59 -28.45 33.06 1.13
N ALA A 60 -27.80 34.03 0.47
CA ALA A 60 -27.86 35.45 0.81
C ALA A 60 -29.16 36.09 0.30
N THR A 61 -29.64 37.10 1.02
CA THR A 61 -30.86 37.82 0.61
C THR A 61 -30.55 38.87 -0.45
N ILE A 62 -31.20 38.81 -1.60
CA ILE A 62 -31.06 39.86 -2.64
C ILE A 62 -31.96 41.04 -2.25
N ILE A 63 -31.38 42.23 -2.14
CA ILE A 63 -32.07 43.45 -1.68
C ILE A 63 -31.90 44.59 -2.70
N SER A 64 -32.84 45.53 -2.72
CA SER A 64 -32.73 46.76 -3.52
C SER A 64 -32.41 48.02 -2.70
N SER A 65 -32.51 47.94 -1.37
CA SER A 65 -32.18 48.99 -0.40
C SER A 65 -31.71 48.38 0.92
N LEU A 66 -30.91 49.10 1.71
CA LEU A 66 -30.37 48.57 2.97
C LEU A 66 -31.46 48.35 4.05
N ASP A 67 -32.57 49.08 3.95
CA ASP A 67 -33.73 48.97 4.83
C ASP A 67 -34.53 47.67 4.64
N GLU A 68 -34.32 46.93 3.54
CA GLU A 68 -34.97 45.64 3.28
C GLU A 68 -34.39 44.48 4.09
N ILE A 69 -33.22 44.67 4.71
CA ILE A 69 -32.57 43.61 5.51
C ILE A 69 -33.34 43.40 6.82
N ASN A 70 -34.12 42.32 6.86
CA ASN A 70 -34.89 41.90 8.02
C ASN A 70 -34.04 41.08 8.99
N ASP A 71 -34.07 41.42 10.28
CA ASP A 71 -33.32 40.70 11.32
C ASP A 71 -33.84 39.28 11.58
N GLU A 72 -35.05 38.94 11.08
CA GLU A 72 -35.58 37.56 11.12
C GLU A 72 -34.81 36.59 10.20
N ASP A 73 -34.13 37.11 9.17
CA ASP A 73 -33.31 36.32 8.23
C ASP A 73 -31.85 36.18 8.69
N SER A 74 -31.57 36.55 9.95
CA SER A 74 -30.22 36.52 10.50
C SER A 74 -29.74 35.09 10.77
N VAL A 75 -28.46 34.85 10.48
CA VAL A 75 -27.76 33.58 10.68
C VAL A 75 -26.78 33.71 11.82
N GLU A 76 -26.63 32.65 12.62
CA GLU A 76 -25.64 32.60 13.69
C GLU A 76 -24.22 32.54 13.09
N LEU A 77 -23.37 33.49 13.50
CA LEU A 77 -21.97 33.58 13.08
C LEU A 77 -21.19 32.38 13.62
N GLY A 78 -20.63 31.62 12.70
CA GLY A 78 -19.84 30.44 12.98
C GLY A 78 -18.45 30.72 13.56
N VAL A 79 -17.68 29.65 13.75
CA VAL A 79 -16.26 29.70 14.12
C VAL A 79 -15.48 30.54 13.11
N GLY A 80 -14.55 31.38 13.56
CA GLY A 80 -13.70 32.22 12.70
C GLY A 80 -14.08 33.70 12.70
N TRP A 81 -15.35 34.02 12.99
CA TRP A 81 -15.79 35.40 13.21
C TRP A 81 -15.37 35.92 14.58
N GLU A 82 -15.01 37.20 14.70
CA GLU A 82 -14.67 37.86 15.97
C GLU A 82 -15.80 37.75 16.99
N ASN A 83 -17.05 37.88 16.52
CA ASN A 83 -18.27 37.84 17.32
C ASN A 83 -19.00 36.49 17.17
N GLN A 84 -18.26 35.38 17.23
CA GLN A 84 -18.81 34.02 17.14
C GLN A 84 -20.02 33.81 18.08
N GLY A 85 -21.09 33.22 17.54
CA GLY A 85 -22.36 32.95 18.24
C GLY A 85 -23.33 34.15 18.28
N ALA A 86 -22.93 35.31 17.76
CA ALA A 86 -23.85 36.40 17.48
C ALA A 86 -24.58 36.18 16.14
N THR A 87 -25.61 36.98 15.85
CA THR A 87 -26.38 36.89 14.61
C THR A 87 -25.99 38.00 13.63
N ALA A 88 -25.89 37.67 12.34
CA ALA A 88 -25.65 38.62 11.26
C ALA A 88 -26.52 38.30 10.05
N ASN A 89 -26.75 39.30 9.19
CA ASN A 89 -27.47 39.12 7.93
C ASN A 89 -26.49 39.19 6.76
N PHE A 90 -26.68 38.32 5.78
CA PHE A 90 -25.90 38.29 4.54
C PHE A 90 -26.79 38.67 3.38
N ALA A 91 -26.36 39.64 2.59
CA ALA A 91 -27.19 40.18 1.51
C ALA A 91 -26.37 40.52 0.27
N VAL A 92 -27.03 40.58 -0.87
CA VAL A 92 -26.48 41.01 -2.16
C VAL A 92 -27.25 42.25 -2.63
N ILE A 93 -26.53 43.31 -2.98
CA ILE A 93 -27.11 44.58 -3.43
C ILE A 93 -26.40 45.11 -4.68
N GLU A 94 -27.17 45.61 -5.64
CA GLU A 94 -26.65 46.28 -6.84
C GLU A 94 -26.65 47.81 -6.62
N VAL A 95 -25.50 48.46 -6.85
CA VAL A 95 -25.27 49.88 -6.55
C VAL A 95 -24.39 50.56 -7.60
N GLU A 96 -24.49 51.88 -7.71
CA GLU A 96 -23.60 52.73 -8.49
C GLU A 96 -22.53 53.38 -7.59
N ILE A 97 -21.27 53.39 -8.03
CA ILE A 97 -20.19 54.09 -7.33
C ILE A 97 -20.34 55.59 -7.60
N VAL A 98 -20.52 56.39 -6.56
CA VAL A 98 -20.63 57.87 -6.66
C VAL A 98 -19.30 58.55 -6.35
N GLU A 99 -18.48 57.96 -5.50
CA GLU A 99 -17.15 58.47 -5.18
C GLU A 99 -16.23 57.32 -4.80
N GLY A 100 -15.02 57.31 -5.37
CA GLY A 100 -14.00 56.30 -5.14
C GLY A 100 -13.61 55.51 -6.39
N THR A 101 -12.52 54.76 -6.29
CA THR A 101 -12.04 53.83 -7.30
C THR A 101 -11.93 52.46 -6.63
N LEU A 102 -12.58 51.45 -7.20
CA LEU A 102 -12.54 50.07 -6.69
C LEU A 102 -11.36 49.29 -7.28
N VAL A 103 -11.16 49.40 -8.60
CA VAL A 103 -10.14 48.63 -9.33
C VAL A 103 -9.35 49.53 -10.28
N HIS A 104 -8.04 49.29 -10.38
CA HIS A 104 -7.17 49.77 -11.46
C HIS A 104 -6.47 48.57 -12.11
N GLY A 105 -6.82 48.29 -13.36
CA GLY A 105 -6.13 47.28 -14.16
C GLY A 105 -5.16 47.91 -15.15
N TYR A 106 -3.94 47.38 -15.21
CA TYR A 106 -2.85 47.90 -16.03
C TYR A 106 -1.96 46.77 -16.57
N TRP A 107 -1.06 47.12 -17.49
CA TRP A 107 -0.26 46.14 -18.22
C TRP A 107 1.23 46.44 -18.06
N GLU A 108 2.04 45.44 -17.70
CA GLU A 108 3.50 45.56 -17.82
C GLU A 108 4.04 44.65 -18.91
N TYR A 109 5.05 45.15 -19.62
CA TYR A 109 5.78 44.39 -20.63
C TYR A 109 7.02 43.76 -20.03
N ASP A 110 7.36 42.56 -20.52
CA ASP A 110 8.69 42.01 -20.29
C ASP A 110 9.78 42.88 -20.96
N ALA A 111 11.04 42.64 -20.58
CA ALA A 111 12.18 43.44 -21.05
C ALA A 111 12.32 43.45 -22.59
N ASP A 112 11.77 42.45 -23.26
CA ASP A 112 11.82 42.27 -24.71
C ASP A 112 10.60 42.92 -25.42
N GLY A 113 9.59 43.35 -24.66
CA GLY A 113 8.38 44.00 -25.17
C GLY A 113 7.45 43.07 -25.94
N GLU A 114 7.67 41.76 -25.89
CA GLU A 114 6.94 40.76 -26.66
C GLU A 114 5.81 40.11 -25.85
N ASN A 115 5.97 40.01 -24.52
CA ASN A 115 4.90 39.50 -23.65
C ASN A 115 4.45 40.61 -22.69
N CYS A 116 3.13 40.76 -22.55
CA CYS A 116 2.55 41.57 -21.47
C CYS A 116 1.89 40.69 -20.41
N THR A 117 1.95 41.19 -19.18
CA THR A 117 1.25 40.63 -18.02
C THR A 117 0.18 41.63 -17.58
N ASP A 118 -1.04 41.14 -17.39
CA ASP A 118 -2.16 41.89 -16.82
C ASP A 118 -1.98 41.95 -15.30
N TYR A 119 -2.13 43.15 -14.74
CA TYR A 119 -2.14 43.39 -13.30
C TYR A 119 -3.42 44.09 -12.92
N VAL A 120 -3.96 43.72 -11.77
CA VAL A 120 -5.19 44.28 -11.23
C VAL A 120 -4.92 44.66 -9.79
N ASP A 121 -4.99 45.96 -9.52
CA ASP A 121 -4.92 46.51 -8.17
C ASP A 121 -6.35 46.78 -7.67
N VAL A 122 -6.67 46.23 -6.51
CA VAL A 122 -7.94 46.48 -5.80
C VAL A 122 -7.67 47.47 -4.68
N TYR A 123 -8.43 48.57 -4.64
CA TYR A 123 -8.31 49.57 -3.60
C TYR A 123 -9.16 49.21 -2.38
N GLU A 124 -8.60 49.40 -1.18
CA GLU A 124 -9.26 49.09 0.09
C GLU A 124 -9.97 50.29 0.72
N ASP A 125 -9.91 51.46 0.08
CA ASP A 125 -10.55 52.68 0.56
C ASP A 125 -12.09 52.53 0.57
N PRO A 126 -12.81 53.10 1.56
CA PRO A 126 -14.27 53.08 1.57
C PRO A 126 -14.86 53.75 0.34
N LEU A 127 -15.91 53.15 -0.22
CA LEU A 127 -16.62 53.67 -1.39
C LEU A 127 -17.88 54.40 -0.97
N THR A 128 -18.20 55.51 -1.66
CA THR A 128 -19.51 56.15 -1.58
C THR A 128 -20.40 55.55 -2.66
N LEU A 129 -21.49 54.92 -2.25
CA LEU A 129 -22.36 54.10 -3.07
C LEU A 129 -23.78 54.66 -3.08
N GLN A 130 -24.47 54.52 -4.21
CA GLN A 130 -25.87 54.90 -4.34
C GLN A 130 -26.69 53.72 -4.89
N THR A 131 -27.85 53.47 -4.26
CA THR A 131 -28.85 52.51 -4.78
C THR A 131 -29.29 52.88 -6.19
N LEU A 132 -29.56 51.91 -7.06
CA LEU A 132 -29.95 52.18 -8.46
C LEU A 132 -31.25 53.00 -8.61
N ASN A 133 -32.10 52.99 -7.59
CA ASN A 133 -33.32 53.82 -7.56
C ASN A 133 -33.02 55.29 -7.23
N GLY A 134 -31.78 55.61 -6.84
CA GLY A 134 -31.30 56.95 -6.49
C GLY A 134 -31.79 57.45 -5.13
N GLU A 135 -32.45 56.61 -4.33
CA GLU A 135 -33.15 57.00 -3.10
C GLU A 135 -32.20 57.11 -1.89
N GLU A 136 -31.16 56.28 -1.86
CA GLU A 136 -30.23 56.17 -0.73
C GLU A 136 -28.76 56.24 -1.19
N THR A 137 -27.94 57.02 -0.46
CA THR A 137 -26.48 57.12 -0.63
C THR A 137 -25.81 56.80 0.70
N PHE A 138 -24.84 55.90 0.70
CA PHE A 138 -24.14 55.44 1.90
C PHE A 138 -22.66 55.20 1.62
N VAL A 139 -21.85 55.10 2.68
CA VAL A 139 -20.42 54.79 2.59
C VAL A 139 -20.19 53.40 3.15
N MET A 140 -19.48 52.55 2.41
CA MET A 140 -19.19 51.18 2.82
C MET A 140 -17.71 50.86 2.62
N GLY A 141 -17.11 50.23 3.63
CA GLY A 141 -15.75 49.72 3.57
C GLY A 141 -15.72 48.19 3.53
N TRP A 142 -14.55 47.64 3.23
CA TRP A 142 -14.27 46.21 3.33
C TRP A 142 -14.40 45.70 4.76
N SER A 143 -14.80 44.44 4.90
CA SER A 143 -14.74 43.74 6.18
C SER A 143 -13.31 43.72 6.73
N ASN A 144 -13.12 43.97 8.03
CA ASN A 144 -11.82 43.85 8.67
C ASN A 144 -11.42 42.39 8.94
N GLU A 145 -12.36 41.45 8.79
CA GLU A 145 -12.18 40.04 9.09
C GLU A 145 -11.86 39.20 7.83
N MET A 146 -12.08 39.77 6.63
CA MET A 146 -11.87 39.11 5.34
C MET A 146 -11.00 39.99 4.43
N GLY A 147 -10.21 39.37 3.53
CA GLY A 147 -9.44 40.12 2.52
C GLY A 147 -10.34 40.79 1.48
N THR A 148 -9.79 41.53 0.52
CA THR A 148 -10.56 42.07 -0.63
C THR A 148 -10.73 41.00 -1.72
N GLU A 149 -11.89 41.00 -2.40
CA GLU A 149 -12.19 40.08 -3.51
C GLU A 149 -13.10 40.79 -4.50
N VAL A 150 -12.64 40.92 -5.74
CA VAL A 150 -13.38 41.57 -6.83
C VAL A 150 -13.36 40.69 -8.07
N SER A 151 -14.54 40.37 -8.58
CA SER A 151 -14.71 39.68 -9.86
C SER A 151 -14.81 40.70 -11.00
N THR A 152 -13.87 40.63 -11.94
CA THR A 152 -13.79 41.50 -13.13
C THR A 152 -13.60 40.67 -14.40
N ILE A 153 -13.90 41.25 -15.57
CA ILE A 153 -13.76 40.52 -16.83
C ILE A 153 -12.30 40.17 -17.09
N SER A 154 -12.01 38.90 -17.38
CA SER A 154 -10.67 38.47 -17.79
C SER A 154 -10.31 39.07 -19.15
N ARG A 155 -9.16 39.75 -19.22
CA ARG A 155 -8.67 40.43 -20.41
C ARG A 155 -7.39 39.77 -20.91
N SER A 156 -7.24 39.65 -22.23
CA SER A 156 -6.02 39.10 -22.85
C SER A 156 -5.27 40.13 -23.68
N CYS A 157 -3.95 40.01 -23.72
CA CYS A 157 -3.00 40.79 -24.53
C CYS A 157 -3.18 40.58 -26.06
N SER A 158 -4.06 41.34 -26.71
CA SER A 158 -4.43 41.26 -28.13
C SER A 158 -4.68 42.60 -28.88
N ASN A 159 -3.92 43.67 -28.58
CA ASN A 159 -3.64 44.86 -29.44
C ASN A 159 -4.31 46.23 -29.20
N ARG A 160 -4.80 46.59 -28.00
CA ARG A 160 -5.03 48.00 -27.62
C ARG A 160 -5.31 48.09 -26.12
N TYR A 161 -4.40 48.66 -25.35
CA TYR A 161 -4.47 48.61 -23.89
C TYR A 161 -4.14 49.97 -23.30
N ASP A 162 -5.20 50.70 -23.00
CA ASP A 162 -5.18 51.73 -21.97
C ASP A 162 -5.49 51.03 -20.64
N ASP A 163 -5.02 51.60 -19.54
CA ASP A 163 -5.45 51.21 -18.20
C ASP A 163 -6.98 51.25 -18.11
N TRP A 164 -7.55 50.33 -17.35
CA TRP A 164 -8.98 50.28 -17.11
C TRP A 164 -9.27 50.44 -15.62
N PHE A 165 -10.43 51.00 -15.31
CA PHE A 165 -10.81 51.30 -13.94
C PHE A 165 -12.25 50.85 -13.72
N VAL A 166 -12.55 50.45 -12.48
CA VAL A 166 -13.91 50.38 -11.95
C VAL A 166 -14.01 51.47 -10.89
N GLN A 167 -14.79 52.51 -11.14
CA GLN A 167 -14.79 53.76 -10.36
C GLN A 167 -16.13 54.50 -10.45
N GLU A 168 -16.14 55.79 -10.06
CA GLU A 168 -17.30 56.68 -10.17
C GLU A 168 -18.07 56.51 -11.51
N GLY A 169 -19.37 56.22 -11.39
CA GLY A 169 -20.31 55.98 -12.48
C GLY A 169 -20.49 54.51 -12.87
N ASP A 170 -19.68 53.59 -12.35
CA ASP A 170 -19.82 52.16 -12.62
C ASP A 170 -20.82 51.49 -11.67
N ILE A 171 -21.60 50.56 -12.22
CA ILE A 171 -22.53 49.71 -11.46
C ILE A 171 -21.80 48.44 -11.03
N ILE A 172 -21.93 48.10 -9.76
CA ILE A 172 -21.34 46.92 -9.14
C ILE A 172 -22.39 46.18 -8.30
N GLU A 173 -22.20 44.87 -8.16
CA GLU A 173 -22.97 44.03 -7.26
C GLU A 173 -22.12 43.67 -6.04
N ILE A 174 -22.63 43.92 -4.84
CA ILE A 174 -21.90 43.77 -3.58
C ILE A 174 -22.53 42.66 -2.77
N PHE A 175 -21.73 41.65 -2.41
CA PHE A 175 -22.05 40.74 -1.33
C PHE A 175 -21.57 41.34 -0.01
N LEU A 176 -22.48 41.51 0.95
CA LEU A 176 -22.22 42.21 2.21
C LEU A 176 -22.68 41.41 3.44
N VAL A 177 -22.13 41.81 4.59
CA VAL A 177 -22.59 41.38 5.92
C VAL A 177 -23.08 42.59 6.71
N LYS A 178 -24.24 42.45 7.34
CA LYS A 178 -24.78 43.38 8.34
C LYS A 178 -24.62 42.75 9.72
N TYR A 179 -23.82 43.40 10.57
CA TYR A 179 -23.71 43.07 11.97
C TYR A 179 -24.06 44.30 12.82
N ASN A 180 -25.11 44.17 13.65
CA ASN A 180 -25.78 45.31 14.31
C ASN A 180 -26.21 46.37 13.28
N GLU A 181 -25.71 47.61 13.38
CA GLU A 181 -25.97 48.72 12.44
C GLU A 181 -24.81 48.97 11.47
N ASN A 182 -23.81 48.07 11.42
CA ASN A 182 -22.66 48.22 10.53
C ASN A 182 -22.78 47.28 9.34
N TYR A 183 -22.45 47.82 8.17
CA TYR A 183 -22.38 47.09 6.90
C TYR A 183 -20.93 47.01 6.44
N SER A 184 -20.53 45.85 5.92
CA SER A 184 -19.18 45.65 5.40
C SER A 184 -19.21 44.84 4.12
N ILE A 185 -18.37 45.23 3.17
CA ILE A 185 -18.21 44.54 1.89
C ILE A 185 -17.51 43.21 2.16
N LEU A 186 -18.16 42.12 1.76
CA LEU A 186 -17.55 40.81 1.69
C LEU A 186 -16.95 40.56 0.32
N SER A 187 -17.60 40.84 -0.80
CA SER A 187 -16.99 40.71 -2.13
C SER A 187 -17.76 41.54 -3.14
N VAL A 188 -17.13 41.85 -4.28
CA VAL A 188 -17.75 42.68 -5.32
C VAL A 188 -17.69 42.00 -6.68
N GLY A 189 -18.80 42.03 -7.39
CA GLY A 189 -18.90 41.71 -8.81
C GLY A 189 -18.96 43.02 -9.60
N ALA A 190 -18.01 43.23 -10.50
CA ALA A 190 -17.98 44.42 -11.35
C ALA A 190 -18.23 44.06 -12.81
N GLU A 191 -18.59 45.06 -13.61
CA GLU A 191 -18.75 44.90 -15.07
C GLU A 191 -19.85 43.89 -15.46
N GLY A 192 -20.87 43.73 -14.61
CA GLY A 192 -21.97 42.78 -14.80
C GLY A 192 -21.63 41.33 -14.43
N LEU A 193 -20.55 41.10 -13.70
CA LEU A 193 -20.26 39.82 -13.06
C LEU A 193 -20.87 39.76 -11.66
N GLU A 194 -21.19 38.55 -11.21
CA GLU A 194 -21.62 38.29 -9.82
C GLU A 194 -20.43 38.41 -8.86
N PRO A 195 -20.65 38.80 -7.58
CA PRO A 195 -19.60 38.83 -6.57
C PRO A 195 -19.03 37.43 -6.32
N GLY A 196 -17.74 37.35 -6.01
CA GLY A 196 -17.08 36.07 -5.72
C GLY A 196 -17.54 35.47 -4.38
N GLU A 197 -17.85 34.17 -4.35
CA GLU A 197 -18.14 33.46 -3.09
C GLU A 197 -16.88 33.43 -2.20
N ARG A 198 -17.07 33.57 -0.88
CA ARG A 198 -15.97 33.48 0.10
C ARG A 198 -15.72 32.04 0.52
N THR A 199 -14.58 31.50 0.08
CA THR A 199 -14.30 30.05 0.10
C THR A 199 -12.94 29.72 0.73
N GLU A 200 -12.26 30.72 1.29
CA GLU A 200 -10.90 30.61 1.86
C GLU A 200 -10.81 29.52 2.95
N ARG A 201 -11.88 29.38 3.75
CA ARG A 201 -12.00 28.37 4.80
C ARG A 201 -12.14 26.97 4.21
N GLU A 202 -13.06 26.81 3.26
CA GLU A 202 -13.33 25.57 2.54
C GLU A 202 -12.09 25.09 1.80
N ASP A 203 -11.37 25.98 1.12
CA ASP A 203 -10.14 25.65 0.42
C ASP A 203 -9.06 25.15 1.38
N ALA A 204 -8.87 25.80 2.53
CA ALA A 204 -7.97 25.31 3.57
C ALA A 204 -8.36 23.90 4.06
N GLN A 205 -9.66 23.63 4.21
CA GLN A 205 -10.17 22.30 4.58
C GLN A 205 -10.00 21.26 3.46
N ARG A 206 -10.22 21.63 2.19
CA ARG A 206 -10.00 20.79 1.00
C ARG A 206 -8.54 20.38 0.88
N PHE A 207 -7.61 21.32 1.07
CA PHE A 207 -6.18 21.02 1.10
C PHE A 207 -5.79 20.12 2.27
N ALA A 208 -6.38 20.34 3.45
CA ALA A 208 -6.18 19.46 4.59
C ALA A 208 -6.66 18.04 4.29
N LEU A 209 -7.86 17.89 3.72
CA LEU A 209 -8.43 16.60 3.31
C LEU A 209 -7.56 15.90 2.27
N LEU A 210 -7.08 16.63 1.26
CA LEU A 210 -6.16 16.09 0.25
C LEU A 210 -4.88 15.54 0.91
N GLY A 211 -4.30 16.25 1.87
CA GLY A 211 -3.15 15.77 2.62
C GLY A 211 -3.47 14.51 3.44
N ILE A 212 -4.64 14.42 4.09
CA ILE A 212 -5.06 13.21 4.83
C ILE A 212 -5.25 12.02 3.89
N ILE A 213 -5.84 12.24 2.71
CA ILE A 213 -6.02 11.22 1.66
C ILE A 213 -4.64 10.67 1.23
N ILE A 214 -3.69 11.55 0.92
CA ILE A 214 -2.34 11.14 0.50
C ILE A 214 -1.62 10.39 1.64
N ALA A 215 -1.65 10.93 2.86
CA ALA A 215 -1.00 10.33 4.02
C ALA A 215 -1.56 8.94 4.34
N SER A 216 -2.88 8.81 4.41
CA SER A 216 -3.56 7.54 4.70
C SER A 216 -3.27 6.48 3.63
N LEU A 217 -3.26 6.86 2.33
CA LEU A 217 -2.88 5.93 1.26
C LEU A 217 -1.44 5.43 1.39
N ILE A 218 -0.49 6.32 1.68
CA ILE A 218 0.91 5.95 1.89
C ILE A 218 1.04 5.03 3.10
N MET A 219 0.39 5.36 4.22
CA MET A 219 0.42 4.51 5.42
C MET A 219 -0.22 3.15 5.16
N MET A 220 -1.35 3.08 4.44
CA MET A 220 -1.99 1.82 4.07
C MET A 220 -1.03 0.93 3.25
N ILE A 221 -0.37 1.46 2.22
CA ILE A 221 0.50 0.66 1.35
C ILE A 221 1.77 0.20 2.09
N THR A 222 2.29 1.02 3.00
CA THR A 222 3.54 0.74 3.74
C THR A 222 3.34 -0.07 5.01
N THR A 223 2.10 -0.21 5.50
CA THR A 223 1.80 -0.97 6.71
C THR A 223 1.98 -2.48 6.48
N PRO A 224 2.87 -3.17 7.21
CA PRO A 224 3.04 -4.61 7.09
C PRO A 224 1.85 -5.39 7.67
N THR A 225 1.89 -6.71 7.57
CA THR A 225 0.93 -7.60 8.24
C THR A 225 1.28 -7.72 9.72
N SER A 226 0.26 -8.01 10.53
CA SER A 226 0.38 -8.24 11.98
C SER A 226 1.45 -9.27 12.34
N LEU A 227 1.50 -10.39 11.60
CA LEU A 227 2.43 -11.48 11.86
C LEU A 227 3.84 -11.26 11.29
N SER A 228 4.04 -10.34 10.34
CA SER A 228 5.33 -10.22 9.63
C SER A 228 6.46 -9.79 10.55
N ASP A 229 6.22 -8.79 11.40
CA ASP A 229 7.25 -8.23 12.28
C ASP A 229 7.67 -9.22 13.36
N ASP A 230 6.71 -9.92 13.95
CA ASP A 230 6.98 -10.82 15.07
C ASP A 230 7.68 -12.08 14.58
N ILE A 231 7.26 -12.66 13.45
CA ILE A 231 7.97 -13.77 12.81
C ILE A 231 9.39 -13.34 12.39
N LYS A 232 9.55 -12.11 11.89
CA LYS A 232 10.86 -11.56 11.54
C LYS A 232 11.77 -11.38 12.77
N LYS A 233 11.24 -10.92 13.91
CA LYS A 233 12.01 -10.78 15.15
C LYS A 233 12.40 -12.13 15.75
N LEU A 234 11.54 -13.13 15.61
CA LEU A 234 11.82 -14.50 16.06
C LEU A 234 12.96 -15.15 15.23
N ARG A 235 13.11 -14.77 13.96
CA ARG A 235 14.25 -15.20 13.13
C ARG A 235 15.56 -14.57 13.62
N THR A 236 16.32 -15.36 14.38
CA THR A 236 17.72 -15.02 14.70
C THR A 236 18.69 -15.73 13.77
N ARG A 237 19.94 -15.26 13.68
CA ARG A 237 20.97 -15.94 12.87
C ARG A 237 21.35 -17.27 13.53
N TRP A 238 20.83 -18.36 13.01
CA TRP A 238 21.20 -19.72 13.42
C TRP A 238 22.53 -20.15 12.78
N ASN A 239 23.63 -19.39 12.99
CA ASN A 239 24.99 -19.68 12.50
C ASN A 239 25.02 -20.49 11.19
N ASN A 240 24.39 -19.95 10.14
CA ASN A 240 24.11 -20.68 8.90
C ASN A 240 25.36 -21.41 8.40
N LEU A 241 25.28 -22.74 8.35
CA LEU A 241 26.32 -23.59 7.79
C LEU A 241 26.08 -23.77 6.30
N PRO A 242 27.12 -24.09 5.49
CA PRO A 242 26.91 -24.65 4.16
C PRO A 242 25.97 -25.85 4.22
N PHE A 243 25.26 -26.11 3.12
CA PHE A 243 24.34 -27.26 3.05
C PHE A 243 25.06 -28.57 3.35
N VAL A 244 24.32 -29.56 3.82
CA VAL A 244 24.86 -30.89 4.07
C VAL A 244 25.01 -31.62 2.75
N ASP A 245 26.23 -32.02 2.41
CA ASP A 245 26.51 -32.84 1.23
C ASP A 245 26.51 -34.33 1.61
N SER A 246 25.86 -35.14 0.78
CA SER A 246 25.74 -36.57 0.94
C SER A 246 25.93 -37.26 -0.41
N PRO A 247 26.81 -38.28 -0.48
CA PRO A 247 26.82 -39.18 -1.64
C PRO A 247 25.50 -39.96 -1.74
N PRO A 248 25.25 -40.63 -2.88
CA PRO A 248 24.12 -41.55 -3.04
C PRO A 248 24.14 -42.67 -1.99
N PHE A 249 22.96 -43.13 -1.62
CA PHE A 249 22.78 -44.26 -0.71
C PHE A 249 23.10 -45.54 -1.45
N VAL A 250 23.83 -46.45 -0.80
CA VAL A 250 24.15 -47.78 -1.31
C VAL A 250 23.59 -48.80 -0.33
N ASP A 251 22.86 -49.80 -0.81
CA ASP A 251 22.21 -50.84 -0.01
C ASP A 251 21.30 -50.30 1.12
N GLY A 252 20.60 -49.19 0.86
CA GLY A 252 19.69 -48.57 1.84
C GLY A 252 20.39 -47.85 3.00
N LYS A 253 21.72 -47.71 2.97
CA LYS A 253 22.50 -47.05 4.03
C LYS A 253 23.13 -45.75 3.57
N ARG A 254 23.18 -44.78 4.49
CA ARG A 254 23.80 -43.47 4.28
C ARG A 254 25.31 -43.57 4.44
N TYR A 255 26.07 -43.10 3.45
CA TYR A 255 27.51 -42.91 3.57
C TYR A 255 27.80 -41.45 3.95
N SER A 256 28.75 -41.25 4.87
CA SER A 256 29.21 -40.00 5.50
C SER A 256 28.53 -38.68 5.10
N LEU A 257 27.89 -38.01 6.06
CA LEU A 257 27.46 -36.62 5.93
C LEU A 257 28.67 -35.69 6.14
N LYS A 258 28.81 -34.69 5.28
CA LYS A 258 29.82 -33.63 5.43
C LYS A 258 29.20 -32.26 5.14
N ALA A 259 29.82 -31.20 5.66
CA ALA A 259 29.50 -29.86 5.20
C ALA A 259 29.90 -29.72 3.72
N GLY A 260 28.98 -29.27 2.88
CA GLY A 260 29.22 -29.02 1.47
C GLY A 260 30.10 -27.78 1.25
N VAL A 261 30.73 -27.71 0.08
CA VAL A 261 31.44 -26.51 -0.38
C VAL A 261 30.50 -25.56 -1.10
N GLY A 262 30.43 -24.30 -0.65
CA GLY A 262 29.64 -23.27 -1.32
C GLY A 262 29.44 -22.00 -0.49
N PRO A 263 28.68 -21.04 -1.03
CA PRO A 263 28.30 -19.83 -0.30
C PRO A 263 27.37 -20.16 0.87
N ILE A 264 27.52 -19.42 1.96
CA ILE A 264 26.60 -19.50 3.11
C ILE A 264 25.32 -18.74 2.76
N ARG A 265 24.18 -19.35 3.04
CA ARG A 265 22.87 -18.75 2.76
C ARG A 265 22.63 -17.50 3.62
N PRO A 266 22.24 -16.37 3.03
CA PRO A 266 21.78 -15.21 3.81
C PRO A 266 20.43 -15.51 4.47
N VAL A 267 20.22 -14.99 5.68
CA VAL A 267 18.91 -15.07 6.35
C VAL A 267 17.89 -14.31 5.51
N ASP A 268 16.78 -14.97 5.19
CA ASP A 268 15.67 -14.41 4.41
C ASP A 268 14.30 -14.78 5.01
N ASP A 269 13.22 -14.32 4.36
CA ASP A 269 11.87 -14.53 4.86
C ASP A 269 11.36 -15.98 4.77
N ASN A 270 12.19 -16.91 4.31
CA ASN A 270 11.87 -18.32 4.18
C ASN A 270 12.80 -19.20 5.02
N ASP A 271 13.67 -18.60 5.85
CA ASP A 271 14.54 -19.33 6.76
C ASP A 271 13.80 -19.81 8.00
N TRP A 272 14.45 -20.74 8.72
CA TRP A 272 13.95 -21.25 10.00
C TRP A 272 13.76 -20.10 10.99
N VAL A 273 12.60 -20.07 11.65
CA VAL A 273 12.25 -19.18 12.75
C VAL A 273 12.82 -19.70 14.07
N ILE A 274 12.85 -21.01 14.25
CA ILE A 274 13.33 -21.77 15.42
C ILE A 274 14.61 -22.54 15.02
N PRO A 275 15.54 -22.88 15.94
CA PRO A 275 16.72 -23.65 15.57
C PRO A 275 16.39 -24.91 14.75
N PRO A 276 17.00 -25.12 13.58
CA PRO A 276 16.79 -26.33 12.81
C PRO A 276 17.37 -27.56 13.51
N PRO A 277 16.79 -28.76 13.29
CA PRO A 277 17.42 -30.01 13.71
C PRO A 277 18.79 -30.17 13.05
N GLY A 278 19.82 -30.40 13.86
CA GLY A 278 21.19 -30.67 13.39
C GLY A 278 21.26 -32.00 12.64
N PHE A 279 22.15 -32.08 11.63
CA PHE A 279 22.27 -33.27 10.80
C PHE A 279 22.84 -34.48 11.55
N GLU A 280 23.48 -34.25 12.69
CA GLU A 280 23.98 -35.28 13.61
C GLU A 280 22.85 -36.11 14.20
N THR A 281 21.63 -35.54 14.21
CA THR A 281 20.44 -36.20 14.74
C THR A 281 19.70 -37.02 13.69
N TRP A 282 20.07 -36.94 12.40
CA TRP A 282 19.32 -37.61 11.35
C TRP A 282 19.49 -39.13 11.40
N PRO A 283 18.40 -39.92 11.40
CA PRO A 283 18.48 -41.38 11.43
C PRO A 283 19.21 -41.91 10.18
N GLU A 284 19.82 -43.09 10.32
CA GLU A 284 20.49 -43.78 9.22
C GLU A 284 19.48 -44.17 8.14
N ASN A 285 18.34 -44.73 8.54
CA ASN A 285 17.22 -45.01 7.66
C ASN A 285 16.46 -43.72 7.35
N LEU A 286 16.33 -43.41 6.05
CA LEU A 286 15.68 -42.20 5.54
C LEU A 286 14.23 -42.01 6.01
N TYR A 287 13.52 -43.12 6.21
CA TYR A 287 12.08 -43.13 6.40
C TYR A 287 11.67 -43.31 7.87
N GLU A 288 12.63 -43.59 8.75
CA GLU A 288 12.39 -43.80 10.17
C GLU A 288 12.07 -42.51 10.91
N GLN A 289 11.40 -42.69 12.04
CA GLN A 289 11.12 -41.62 12.98
C GLN A 289 12.43 -41.19 13.69
N GLN A 290 12.48 -39.94 14.14
CA GLN A 290 13.53 -39.44 15.04
C GLN A 290 13.56 -40.28 16.35
N GLU A 291 14.72 -40.45 17.01
CA GLU A 291 14.87 -41.31 18.20
C GLU A 291 13.88 -41.00 19.35
N ASP A 292 13.57 -39.72 19.55
CA ASP A 292 12.62 -39.24 20.57
C ASP A 292 11.16 -39.22 20.09
N GLY A 293 10.95 -39.49 18.81
CA GLY A 293 9.67 -39.38 18.14
C GLY A 293 9.07 -37.97 18.07
N ALA A 294 9.84 -36.95 18.45
CA ALA A 294 9.37 -35.58 18.45
C ALA A 294 9.22 -35.08 17.01
N MET A 295 8.14 -34.33 16.77
CA MET A 295 8.01 -33.55 15.54
C MET A 295 8.99 -32.38 15.61
N ILE A 296 9.37 -31.87 14.44
CA ILE A 296 10.14 -30.62 14.38
C ILE A 296 9.36 -29.49 15.09
N GLU A 297 10.08 -28.58 15.75
CA GLU A 297 9.44 -27.56 16.59
C GLU A 297 8.51 -26.62 15.79
N GLU A 298 8.82 -26.34 14.52
CA GLU A 298 7.98 -25.54 13.61
C GLU A 298 6.87 -26.34 12.92
N HIS A 299 6.66 -27.61 13.28
CA HIS A 299 5.57 -28.38 12.68
C HIS A 299 4.22 -27.77 13.09
N PRO A 300 3.24 -27.63 12.18
CA PRO A 300 1.92 -27.03 12.48
C PRO A 300 1.19 -27.67 13.66
N LEU A 301 1.29 -29.00 13.80
CA LEU A 301 0.72 -29.74 14.94
C LEU A 301 1.43 -29.51 16.29
N VAL A 302 2.59 -28.83 16.30
CA VAL A 302 3.33 -28.44 17.50
C VAL A 302 3.04 -26.99 17.84
N ILE A 303 3.22 -26.10 16.85
CA ILE A 303 3.14 -24.64 17.04
C ILE A 303 1.70 -24.08 16.97
N GLY A 304 0.78 -24.82 16.36
CA GLY A 304 -0.55 -24.34 16.00
C GLY A 304 -0.52 -23.43 14.76
N THR A 305 -1.68 -22.91 14.38
CA THR A 305 -1.80 -21.95 13.26
C THR A 305 -2.01 -20.54 13.84
N PRO A 306 -1.00 -19.65 13.77
CA PRO A 306 -1.12 -18.25 14.17
C PRO A 306 -2.31 -17.50 13.55
N THR A 307 -2.92 -16.64 14.35
CA THR A 307 -4.11 -15.85 13.98
C THR A 307 -3.73 -14.37 13.85
N PRO A 308 -3.79 -13.79 12.63
CA PRO A 308 -3.49 -12.37 12.45
C PRO A 308 -4.55 -11.49 13.11
N ALA A 309 -4.15 -10.29 13.53
CA ALA A 309 -5.05 -9.30 14.13
C ALA A 309 -6.25 -9.00 13.21
N THR A 310 -7.44 -8.82 13.82
CA THR A 310 -8.67 -8.50 13.06
C THR A 310 -8.52 -7.19 12.31
N PHE A 311 -7.93 -6.17 12.92
CA PHE A 311 -7.58 -4.88 12.33
C PHE A 311 -6.11 -4.52 12.60
N THR A 312 -5.50 -3.85 11.63
CA THR A 312 -4.19 -3.20 11.73
C THR A 312 -4.31 -1.78 11.17
N LEU A 313 -3.20 -1.03 11.15
CA LEU A 313 -3.18 0.28 10.50
C LEU A 313 -3.50 0.20 8.99
N TYR A 314 -3.40 -0.97 8.36
CA TYR A 314 -3.75 -1.14 6.96
C TYR A 314 -5.22 -0.83 6.68
N SER A 315 -6.12 -1.54 7.39
CA SER A 315 -7.56 -1.38 7.21
C SER A 315 -8.05 -0.05 7.76
N ILE A 316 -7.51 0.43 8.89
CA ILE A 316 -7.85 1.76 9.44
C ILE A 316 -7.51 2.87 8.46
N ASN A 317 -6.29 2.88 7.92
CA ASN A 317 -5.90 3.90 6.95
C ASN A 317 -6.67 3.76 5.63
N GLY A 318 -7.00 2.54 5.20
CA GLY A 318 -7.89 2.32 4.06
C GLY A 318 -9.29 2.91 4.28
N ILE A 319 -9.86 2.77 5.48
CA ILE A 319 -11.15 3.37 5.84
C ILE A 319 -11.06 4.90 5.87
N ILE A 320 -10.02 5.46 6.49
CA ILE A 320 -9.78 6.91 6.53
C ILE A 320 -9.66 7.45 5.10
N PHE A 321 -8.83 6.84 4.27
CA PHE A 321 -8.64 7.21 2.86
C PHE A 321 -9.97 7.30 2.11
N ILE A 322 -10.83 6.29 2.22
CA ILE A 322 -12.12 6.28 1.52
C ILE A 322 -13.09 7.29 2.12
N ALA A 323 -13.19 7.37 3.45
CA ALA A 323 -14.10 8.30 4.10
C ALA A 323 -13.76 9.76 3.77
N THR A 324 -12.49 10.15 3.85
CA THR A 324 -12.05 11.51 3.53
C THR A 324 -12.12 11.81 2.04
N SER A 325 -11.87 10.82 1.18
CA SER A 325 -12.07 10.99 -0.27
C SER A 325 -13.54 11.21 -0.62
N LEU A 326 -14.46 10.48 0.01
CA LEU A 326 -15.89 10.67 -0.21
C LEU A 326 -16.36 12.02 0.30
N TRP A 327 -15.84 12.47 1.45
CA TRP A 327 -16.13 13.80 1.95
C TRP A 327 -15.65 14.89 0.99
N LEU A 328 -14.40 14.80 0.51
CA LEU A 328 -13.86 15.75 -0.48
C LEU A 328 -14.66 15.73 -1.79
N VAL A 329 -15.08 14.56 -2.26
CA VAL A 329 -15.97 14.45 -3.44
C VAL A 329 -17.30 15.15 -3.20
N SER A 330 -17.93 14.92 -2.06
CA SER A 330 -19.21 15.56 -1.72
C SER A 330 -19.06 17.08 -1.68
N ASP A 331 -17.99 17.56 -1.06
CA ASP A 331 -17.70 18.99 -0.94
C ASP A 331 -17.49 19.66 -2.31
N LEU A 332 -16.71 19.05 -3.20
CA LEU A 332 -16.46 19.54 -4.57
C LEU A 332 -17.70 19.53 -5.48
N ILE A 333 -18.71 18.71 -5.18
CA ILE A 333 -19.94 18.59 -5.97
C ILE A 333 -21.07 19.47 -5.40
N ALA A 334 -21.11 19.62 -4.08
CA ALA A 334 -22.22 20.29 -3.39
C ALA A 334 -22.13 21.82 -3.42
N ARG A 335 -20.93 22.40 -3.52
CA ARG A 335 -20.71 23.85 -3.41
C ARG A 335 -19.78 24.33 -4.52
N HIS A 336 -20.11 25.49 -5.08
CA HIS A 336 -19.45 26.24 -6.17
C HIS A 336 -19.90 25.90 -7.60
N SER A 337 -20.36 26.96 -8.27
CA SER A 337 -20.93 27.05 -9.62
C SER A 337 -19.86 27.19 -10.72
N ASP A 338 -18.64 26.66 -10.53
CA ASP A 338 -17.67 26.51 -11.61
C ASP A 338 -17.68 25.07 -12.14
N ASP A 339 -17.92 24.93 -13.45
CA ASP A 339 -17.95 23.66 -14.17
C ASP A 339 -16.68 22.81 -13.93
N PHE A 340 -15.54 23.46 -13.69
CA PHE A 340 -14.28 22.77 -13.42
C PHE A 340 -14.28 21.98 -12.10
N GLN A 341 -14.80 22.56 -11.01
CA GLN A 341 -14.79 21.91 -9.69
C GLN A 341 -15.75 20.72 -9.67
N ILE A 342 -16.93 20.88 -10.27
CA ILE A 342 -17.89 19.79 -10.47
C ILE A 342 -17.23 18.66 -11.28
N LEU A 343 -16.54 18.99 -12.37
CA LEU A 343 -15.82 18.00 -13.17
C LEU A 343 -14.75 17.25 -12.33
N LEU A 344 -13.95 17.98 -11.55
CA LEU A 344 -12.94 17.40 -10.65
C LEU A 344 -13.58 16.44 -9.64
N GLY A 345 -14.68 16.85 -9.00
CA GLY A 345 -15.43 16.03 -8.05
C GLY A 345 -15.96 14.75 -8.69
N GLN A 346 -16.54 14.82 -9.89
CA GLN A 346 -17.02 13.65 -10.62
C GLN A 346 -15.88 12.70 -11.03
N ILE A 347 -14.74 13.24 -11.47
CA ILE A 347 -13.55 12.43 -11.78
C ILE A 347 -13.06 11.71 -10.52
N LEU A 348 -12.88 12.43 -9.41
CA LEU A 348 -12.40 11.86 -8.15
C LEU A 348 -13.33 10.76 -7.65
N ARG A 349 -14.64 10.96 -7.76
CA ARG A 349 -15.67 9.98 -7.42
C ARG A 349 -15.52 8.67 -8.19
N ILE A 350 -15.29 8.73 -9.50
CA ILE A 350 -15.04 7.55 -10.34
C ILE A 350 -13.71 6.88 -9.93
N VAL A 351 -12.67 7.67 -9.68
CA VAL A 351 -11.35 7.17 -9.26
C VAL A 351 -11.45 6.38 -7.96
N VAL A 352 -12.20 6.87 -6.96
CA VAL A 352 -12.39 6.19 -5.66
C VAL A 352 -13.05 4.82 -5.84
N ILE A 353 -14.09 4.70 -6.68
CA ILE A 353 -14.72 3.40 -6.98
C ILE A 353 -13.75 2.45 -7.68
N ILE A 354 -13.05 2.93 -8.71
CA ILE A 354 -12.09 2.11 -9.46
C ILE A 354 -10.99 1.61 -8.52
N PHE A 355 -10.47 2.49 -7.65
CA PHE A 355 -9.50 2.11 -6.64
C PHE A 355 -10.04 1.02 -5.71
N ASN A 356 -11.26 1.18 -5.16
CA ASN A 356 -11.86 0.19 -4.27
C ASN A 356 -12.08 -1.16 -4.96
N LEU A 357 -12.52 -1.17 -6.23
CA LEU A 357 -12.67 -2.39 -7.01
C LEU A 357 -11.33 -3.10 -7.19
N ILE A 358 -10.29 -2.35 -7.56
CA ILE A 358 -8.93 -2.86 -7.72
C ILE A 358 -8.42 -3.42 -6.38
N TRP A 359 -8.60 -2.66 -5.29
CA TRP A 359 -8.22 -3.05 -3.94
C TRP A 359 -8.89 -4.37 -3.55
N LEU A 360 -10.21 -4.48 -3.72
CA LEU A 360 -10.97 -5.70 -3.44
C LEU A 360 -10.50 -6.89 -4.30
N ILE A 361 -10.24 -6.69 -5.60
CA ILE A 361 -9.76 -7.77 -6.48
C ILE A 361 -8.39 -8.29 -6.03
N PHE A 362 -7.44 -7.40 -5.73
CA PHE A 362 -6.12 -7.80 -5.26
C PHE A 362 -6.19 -8.47 -3.88
N ALA A 363 -6.99 -7.91 -2.97
CA ALA A 363 -7.17 -8.46 -1.64
C ALA A 363 -7.85 -9.83 -1.70
N TRP A 364 -8.88 -10.02 -2.54
CA TRP A 364 -9.53 -11.30 -2.78
C TRP A 364 -8.58 -12.35 -3.36
N ARG A 365 -7.73 -11.99 -4.33
CA ARG A 365 -6.74 -12.92 -4.89
C ARG A 365 -5.75 -13.40 -3.83
N LYS A 366 -5.25 -12.49 -2.98
CA LYS A 366 -4.34 -12.84 -1.87
C LYS A 366 -5.04 -13.68 -0.79
N TRP A 367 -6.25 -13.29 -0.41
CA TRP A 367 -7.07 -13.98 0.57
C TRP A 367 -7.39 -15.42 0.12
N LYS A 368 -7.78 -15.60 -1.14
CA LYS A 368 -8.06 -16.93 -1.72
C LYS A 368 -6.83 -17.84 -1.72
N LEU A 369 -5.67 -17.31 -2.12
CA LEU A 369 -4.41 -18.08 -2.08
C LEU A 369 -4.08 -18.53 -0.65
N THR A 370 -4.31 -17.64 0.31
CA THR A 370 -4.05 -17.88 1.73
C THR A 370 -4.98 -18.94 2.32
N HIS A 371 -6.29 -18.80 2.11
CA HIS A 371 -7.28 -19.71 2.68
C HIS A 371 -7.15 -21.11 2.10
N ASN A 372 -6.80 -21.24 0.81
CA ASN A 372 -6.48 -22.55 0.25
C ASN A 372 -5.35 -23.29 1.02
N ILE A 373 -4.40 -22.54 1.60
CA ILE A 373 -3.31 -23.10 2.39
C ILE A 373 -3.81 -23.43 3.79
N ILE A 374 -4.44 -22.49 4.50
CA ILE A 374 -4.96 -22.71 5.86
C ILE A 374 -6.04 -23.81 5.92
N ASP A 375 -6.91 -23.90 4.91
CA ASP A 375 -8.03 -24.85 4.88
C ASP A 375 -7.57 -26.28 4.55
N THR A 376 -6.29 -26.47 4.20
CA THR A 376 -5.71 -27.81 4.01
C THR A 376 -5.05 -28.26 5.32
N PRO A 377 -5.52 -29.34 5.96
CA PRO A 377 -4.91 -29.79 7.21
C PRO A 377 -3.53 -30.40 6.95
N THR A 378 -2.49 -29.85 7.59
CA THR A 378 -1.14 -30.42 7.55
C THR A 378 -1.11 -31.83 8.15
N SER A 379 -0.58 -32.78 7.40
CA SER A 379 -0.48 -34.19 7.81
C SER A 379 0.90 -34.52 8.37
N LYS A 380 0.96 -35.46 9.33
CA LYS A 380 2.23 -36.09 9.73
C LYS A 380 2.70 -37.02 8.62
N VAL A 381 3.99 -37.04 8.33
CA VAL A 381 4.59 -37.92 7.31
C VAL A 381 4.29 -39.39 7.59
N ARG A 382 4.42 -39.86 8.84
CA ARG A 382 4.19 -41.27 9.19
C ARG A 382 2.74 -41.73 8.96
N GLY A 383 1.79 -40.81 9.02
CA GLY A 383 0.34 -41.08 8.91
C GLY A 383 -0.31 -40.57 7.63
N VAL A 384 0.47 -40.06 6.67
CA VAL A 384 -0.07 -39.44 5.47
C VAL A 384 -0.76 -40.48 4.58
N ALA A 385 -1.95 -40.15 4.09
CA ALA A 385 -2.71 -41.00 3.18
C ALA A 385 -2.35 -40.69 1.71
N VAL A 386 -2.61 -41.66 0.82
CA VAL A 386 -2.53 -41.46 -0.62
C VAL A 386 -3.59 -40.45 -1.06
N GLY A 387 -3.18 -39.43 -1.81
CA GLY A 387 -4.05 -38.33 -2.22
C GLY A 387 -3.43 -36.95 -2.00
N PRO A 388 -4.26 -35.89 -2.04
CA PRO A 388 -3.83 -34.52 -1.68
C PRO A 388 -3.28 -34.50 -0.26
N ALA A 389 -2.08 -33.94 -0.06
CA ALA A 389 -1.54 -33.72 1.28
C ALA A 389 -0.70 -32.45 1.35
N GLU A 390 -0.78 -31.82 2.52
CA GLU A 390 0.15 -30.77 2.94
C GLU A 390 1.14 -31.35 3.95
N LEU A 391 2.41 -31.10 3.72
CA LEU A 391 3.53 -31.58 4.51
C LEU A 391 4.51 -30.44 4.77
N VAL A 392 4.98 -30.35 6.02
CA VAL A 392 6.00 -29.39 6.45
C VAL A 392 7.15 -30.16 7.09
N GLY A 393 8.38 -29.85 6.69
CA GLY A 393 9.53 -30.61 7.17
C GLY A 393 10.87 -29.93 6.89
N GLN A 394 11.93 -30.68 7.18
CA GLN A 394 13.29 -30.37 6.79
C GLN A 394 13.66 -31.17 5.53
N VAL A 395 14.35 -30.53 4.60
CA VAL A 395 14.97 -31.20 3.45
C VAL A 395 16.14 -32.04 3.92
N ARG A 396 16.12 -33.33 3.63
CA ARG A 396 17.22 -34.26 3.88
C ARG A 396 17.65 -34.93 2.57
N PRO A 397 18.92 -35.37 2.44
CA PRO A 397 19.38 -36.07 1.25
C PRO A 397 18.49 -37.26 0.91
N GLY A 398 18.16 -37.38 -0.37
CA GLY A 398 17.41 -38.53 -0.90
C GLY A 398 18.31 -39.74 -1.16
N PRO A 399 17.72 -40.82 -1.68
CA PRO A 399 18.44 -42.02 -2.10
C PRO A 399 19.57 -41.72 -3.10
N ASP A 400 19.32 -40.77 -4.00
CA ASP A 400 20.27 -40.36 -5.03
C ASP A 400 21.36 -39.41 -4.48
N GLY A 401 21.34 -39.10 -3.18
CA GLY A 401 22.24 -38.15 -2.53
C GLY A 401 21.88 -36.69 -2.81
N THR A 402 22.86 -35.81 -2.69
CA THR A 402 22.76 -34.39 -3.07
C THR A 402 23.49 -34.11 -4.38
N LEU A 403 23.18 -32.98 -4.99
CA LEU A 403 23.82 -32.50 -6.21
C LEU A 403 24.97 -31.55 -5.89
N THR A 404 25.88 -31.45 -6.86
CA THR A 404 26.93 -30.44 -6.94
C THR A 404 26.80 -29.69 -8.25
N VAL A 405 26.81 -28.36 -8.21
CA VAL A 405 26.77 -27.51 -9.41
C VAL A 405 27.91 -26.51 -9.43
N ASP A 406 28.61 -26.44 -10.56
CA ASP A 406 29.60 -25.40 -10.85
C ASP A 406 28.92 -24.30 -11.69
N VAL A 407 28.48 -23.21 -11.03
CA VAL A 407 27.70 -22.15 -11.69
C VAL A 407 28.50 -21.51 -12.82
N GLY A 408 27.89 -21.39 -14.00
CA GLY A 408 28.53 -20.89 -15.20
C GLY A 408 29.75 -21.72 -15.66
N GLY A 409 29.90 -22.97 -15.21
CA GLY A 409 30.99 -23.87 -15.58
C GLY A 409 32.34 -23.56 -14.92
N ASN A 410 32.34 -22.91 -13.75
CA ASN A 410 33.56 -22.54 -13.03
C ASN A 410 33.53 -23.11 -11.60
N SER A 411 34.57 -23.87 -11.25
CA SER A 411 34.73 -24.51 -9.94
C SER A 411 34.81 -23.52 -8.77
N ASN A 412 35.18 -22.26 -9.01
CA ASN A 412 35.18 -21.22 -7.98
C ASN A 412 33.77 -20.77 -7.59
N ARG A 413 32.74 -21.17 -8.35
CA ARG A 413 31.32 -20.92 -8.08
C ARG A 413 30.58 -22.23 -7.84
N ARG A 414 31.26 -23.15 -7.14
CA ARG A 414 30.72 -24.45 -6.76
C ARG A 414 29.72 -24.31 -5.62
N VAL A 415 28.62 -25.07 -5.72
CA VAL A 415 27.64 -25.24 -4.64
C VAL A 415 27.32 -26.73 -4.50
N GLU A 416 27.62 -27.30 -3.33
CA GLU A 416 27.35 -28.69 -2.95
C GLU A 416 26.16 -28.79 -1.99
N GLY A 417 25.62 -30.00 -1.78
CA GLY A 417 24.53 -30.23 -0.82
C GLY A 417 23.14 -29.75 -1.28
N ILE A 418 22.94 -29.51 -2.58
CA ILE A 418 21.67 -29.00 -3.12
C ILE A 418 20.78 -30.15 -3.63
N VAL A 419 19.47 -30.02 -3.46
CA VAL A 419 18.49 -31.00 -3.98
C VAL A 419 17.69 -30.45 -5.16
N SER A 420 17.58 -29.14 -5.28
CA SER A 420 16.96 -28.46 -6.41
C SER A 420 17.57 -27.08 -6.56
N PHE A 421 17.86 -26.66 -7.79
CA PHE A 421 18.42 -25.35 -8.06
C PHE A 421 17.95 -24.78 -9.40
N ARG A 422 18.12 -23.48 -9.52
CA ARG A 422 18.08 -22.72 -10.77
C ARG A 422 19.17 -21.67 -10.70
N TRP A 423 19.94 -21.49 -11.77
CA TRP A 423 20.85 -20.36 -11.87
C TRP A 423 20.72 -19.66 -13.22
N LYS A 424 20.94 -18.36 -13.20
CA LYS A 424 20.92 -17.49 -14.37
C LYS A 424 22.29 -16.89 -14.61
N GLU A 425 22.67 -16.78 -15.87
CA GLU A 425 23.75 -15.92 -16.33
C GLU A 425 23.14 -14.76 -17.10
N GLU A 426 23.52 -13.55 -16.68
CA GLU A 426 22.99 -12.31 -17.21
C GLU A 426 24.15 -11.42 -17.67
N GLU A 427 23.95 -10.76 -18.82
CA GLU A 427 24.87 -9.76 -19.34
C GLU A 427 24.23 -8.38 -19.26
N TYR A 428 24.98 -7.39 -18.79
CA TYR A 428 24.58 -5.99 -18.78
C TYR A 428 24.73 -5.41 -20.19
N VAL A 429 23.60 -5.10 -20.83
CA VAL A 429 23.54 -4.60 -22.21
C VAL A 429 22.89 -3.22 -22.22
N CYS A 430 23.56 -2.27 -22.87
CA CYS A 430 23.03 -0.93 -23.12
C CYS A 430 22.58 -0.81 -24.57
N THR A 431 21.35 -0.36 -24.77
CA THR A 431 20.76 -0.07 -26.08
C THR A 431 20.40 1.40 -26.16
N LYS A 432 20.71 2.03 -27.30
CA LYS A 432 20.29 3.40 -27.60
C LYS A 432 19.02 3.36 -28.43
N ASP A 433 18.04 4.18 -28.07
CA ASP A 433 16.85 4.38 -28.90
C ASP A 433 17.13 5.30 -30.10
N SER A 434 16.11 5.53 -30.93
CA SER A 434 16.18 6.43 -32.09
C SER A 434 16.53 7.87 -31.72
N ASP A 435 16.26 8.26 -30.47
CA ASP A 435 16.49 9.61 -29.94
C ASP A 435 17.87 9.72 -29.25
N GLY A 436 18.67 8.65 -29.29
CA GLY A 436 20.02 8.60 -28.74
C GLY A 436 20.08 8.37 -27.22
N LYS A 437 18.95 8.15 -26.55
CA LYS A 437 18.89 7.88 -25.11
C LYS A 437 19.30 6.44 -24.84
N GLU A 438 20.30 6.28 -23.98
CA GLU A 438 20.83 4.99 -23.58
C GLU A 438 20.01 4.39 -22.45
N SER A 439 19.50 3.17 -22.66
CA SER A 439 18.86 2.36 -21.63
C SER A 439 19.66 1.08 -21.45
N CYS A 440 20.09 0.83 -20.21
CA CYS A 440 20.87 -0.36 -19.86
C CYS A 440 20.02 -1.31 -19.03
N SER A 441 20.08 -2.61 -19.33
CA SER A 441 19.39 -3.63 -18.56
C SER A 441 20.16 -4.96 -18.56
N TRP A 442 19.91 -5.77 -17.54
CA TRP A 442 20.42 -7.13 -17.47
C TRP A 442 19.62 -8.04 -18.39
N ASN A 443 20.29 -8.67 -19.36
CA ASN A 443 19.69 -9.60 -20.31
C ASN A 443 20.12 -11.04 -19.99
N THR A 444 19.17 -11.95 -19.79
CA THR A 444 19.45 -13.36 -19.49
C THR A 444 20.05 -14.07 -20.71
N ARG A 445 21.24 -14.64 -20.55
CA ARG A 445 21.94 -15.43 -21.59
C ARG A 445 21.76 -16.93 -21.39
N ARG A 446 21.80 -17.39 -20.15
CA ARG A 446 21.52 -18.79 -19.77
C ARG A 446 20.61 -18.82 -18.54
N ASP A 447 19.73 -19.80 -18.52
CA ASP A 447 18.83 -20.11 -17.41
C ASP A 447 18.78 -21.63 -17.30
N ILE A 448 19.41 -22.17 -16.27
CA ILE A 448 19.62 -23.61 -16.09
C ILE A 448 19.03 -24.02 -14.76
N ASP A 449 18.22 -25.07 -14.77
CA ASP A 449 17.70 -25.73 -13.59
C ASP A 449 18.20 -27.17 -13.48
N GLY A 450 18.15 -27.71 -12.28
CA GLY A 450 18.52 -29.09 -11.98
C GLY A 450 17.92 -29.52 -10.65
N ASN A 451 17.66 -30.81 -10.50
CA ASN A 451 17.06 -31.35 -9.29
C ASN A 451 17.34 -32.84 -9.13
N THR A 452 17.21 -33.31 -7.89
CA THR A 452 17.25 -34.71 -7.50
C THR A 452 16.17 -34.97 -6.46
N ARG A 453 15.76 -36.24 -6.30
CA ARG A 453 14.77 -36.62 -5.28
C ARG A 453 15.36 -36.41 -3.90
N PHE A 454 14.54 -35.95 -2.97
CA PHE A 454 14.98 -35.70 -1.59
C PHE A 454 13.95 -36.20 -0.59
N ILE A 455 14.35 -36.29 0.68
CA ILE A 455 13.46 -36.65 1.78
C ILE A 455 12.94 -35.39 2.45
N LEU A 456 11.62 -35.26 2.55
CA LEU A 456 11.00 -34.35 3.51
C LEU A 456 10.83 -35.11 4.82
N HIS A 457 11.42 -34.59 5.90
CA HIS A 457 11.32 -35.21 7.23
C HIS A 457 10.73 -34.23 8.25
N ASP A 458 9.67 -34.64 8.92
CA ASP A 458 8.90 -33.82 9.89
C ASP A 458 9.18 -34.19 11.35
N GLY A 459 10.13 -35.10 11.60
CA GLY A 459 10.40 -35.72 12.89
C GLY A 459 9.64 -37.04 13.10
N SER A 460 8.40 -37.15 12.60
CA SER A 460 7.59 -38.39 12.66
C SER A 460 8.05 -39.47 11.67
N GLY A 461 8.64 -39.05 10.54
CA GLY A 461 9.21 -39.92 9.52
C GLY A 461 9.68 -39.14 8.30
N GLY A 462 10.35 -39.83 7.37
CA GLY A 462 10.75 -39.27 6.08
C GLY A 462 9.83 -39.71 4.95
N ILE A 463 9.60 -38.85 3.96
CA ILE A 463 8.90 -39.20 2.71
C ILE A 463 9.65 -38.66 1.51
N LEU A 464 9.65 -39.43 0.41
CA LEU A 464 10.33 -39.08 -0.82
C LEU A 464 9.56 -37.99 -1.57
N VAL A 465 10.25 -36.98 -2.06
CA VAL A 465 9.68 -35.89 -2.86
C VAL A 465 10.38 -35.83 -4.21
N GLU A 466 9.60 -35.68 -5.28
CA GLU A 466 10.09 -35.57 -6.66
C GLU A 466 9.97 -34.14 -7.19
N PRO A 467 10.97 -33.26 -6.97
CA PRO A 467 10.88 -31.84 -7.32
C PRO A 467 10.65 -31.57 -8.81
N SER A 468 11.12 -32.44 -9.71
CA SER A 468 10.92 -32.33 -11.16
C SER A 468 9.43 -32.32 -11.58
N SER A 469 8.54 -32.86 -10.75
CA SER A 469 7.10 -32.89 -11.03
C SER A 469 6.41 -31.53 -10.78
N TRP A 470 7.06 -30.58 -10.09
CA TRP A 470 6.53 -29.22 -9.92
C TRP A 470 7.01 -28.30 -11.04
N LYS A 471 6.06 -27.56 -11.65
CA LYS A 471 6.39 -26.61 -12.74
C LYS A 471 7.33 -25.48 -12.32
N LYS A 472 7.22 -25.01 -11.06
CA LYS A 472 7.97 -23.87 -10.53
C LYS A 472 8.18 -24.03 -9.01
N PRO A 473 9.16 -24.83 -8.57
CA PRO A 473 9.56 -24.84 -7.17
C PRO A 473 10.10 -23.46 -6.76
N PHE A 474 9.77 -23.02 -5.55
CA PHE A 474 10.21 -21.74 -4.99
C PHE A 474 11.36 -21.98 -4.01
N HIS A 475 12.56 -21.58 -4.41
CA HIS A 475 13.80 -21.77 -3.64
C HIS A 475 14.09 -20.65 -2.62
N GLY A 476 13.22 -19.63 -2.50
CA GLY A 476 13.46 -18.45 -1.66
C GLY A 476 14.25 -17.36 -2.38
N SER A 477 14.90 -16.50 -1.58
CA SER A 477 15.80 -15.45 -2.09
C SER A 477 17.03 -16.06 -2.77
N PRO A 478 17.75 -15.30 -3.64
CA PRO A 478 19.00 -15.76 -4.22
C PRO A 478 19.95 -16.26 -3.13
N LEU A 479 20.50 -17.46 -3.31
CA LEU A 479 21.52 -18.01 -2.42
C LEU A 479 22.80 -17.17 -2.51
N HIS A 480 23.22 -16.84 -3.73
CA HIS A 480 24.38 -15.99 -3.96
C HIS A 480 24.35 -15.34 -5.34
N ILE A 481 25.03 -14.20 -5.45
CA ILE A 481 25.21 -13.44 -6.70
C ILE A 481 26.71 -13.25 -6.91
N TRP A 482 27.24 -13.79 -8.00
CA TRP A 482 28.60 -13.50 -8.45
C TRP A 482 28.56 -12.46 -9.55
N GLU A 483 29.47 -11.48 -9.50
CA GLU A 483 29.58 -10.43 -10.53
C GLU A 483 31.02 -10.36 -11.05
N ALA A 484 31.16 -10.26 -12.37
CA ALA A 484 32.45 -10.03 -13.03
C ALA A 484 32.27 -9.19 -14.30
N GLY A 485 32.70 -7.92 -14.22
CA GLY A 485 32.55 -6.97 -15.32
C GLY A 485 31.08 -6.73 -15.68
N ARG A 486 30.70 -7.01 -16.92
CA ARG A 486 29.30 -6.91 -17.40
C ARG A 486 28.47 -8.17 -17.16
N TRP A 487 29.00 -9.15 -16.44
CA TRP A 487 28.34 -10.44 -16.24
C TRP A 487 27.95 -10.63 -14.79
N ARG A 488 26.76 -11.20 -14.59
CA ARG A 488 26.25 -11.61 -13.28
C ARG A 488 25.74 -13.03 -13.35
N TRP A 489 26.02 -13.81 -12.30
CA TRP A 489 25.48 -15.14 -12.11
C TRP A 489 24.72 -15.18 -10.80
N THR A 490 23.45 -15.54 -10.88
CA THR A 490 22.57 -15.62 -9.72
C THR A 490 22.10 -17.05 -9.55
N ILE A 491 22.29 -17.65 -8.38
CA ILE A 491 21.80 -18.99 -8.05
C ILE A 491 20.70 -18.93 -6.99
N TRP A 492 19.67 -19.73 -7.22
CA TRP A 492 18.62 -20.08 -6.27
C TRP A 492 18.69 -21.58 -6.04
N ALA A 493 18.70 -22.02 -4.79
CA ALA A 493 18.79 -23.43 -4.46
C ALA A 493 17.93 -23.79 -3.25
N LEU A 494 17.53 -25.05 -3.18
CA LEU A 494 17.02 -25.74 -2.01
C LEU A 494 18.08 -26.76 -1.63
N GLY A 495 18.60 -26.68 -0.41
CA GLY A 495 19.67 -27.54 0.09
C GLY A 495 19.26 -28.40 1.26
N ALA A 496 20.04 -29.43 1.54
CA ALA A 496 19.83 -30.26 2.71
C ALA A 496 19.99 -29.42 3.99
N GLY A 497 18.99 -29.50 4.87
CA GLY A 497 18.83 -28.69 6.07
C GLY A 497 17.82 -27.54 5.93
N ASP A 498 17.43 -27.14 4.72
CA ASP A 498 16.44 -26.08 4.51
C ASP A 498 15.04 -26.49 5.03
N PRO A 499 14.23 -25.53 5.51
CA PRO A 499 12.82 -25.76 5.77
C PRO A 499 12.07 -25.89 4.44
N ILE A 500 11.10 -26.79 4.37
CA ILE A 500 10.28 -27.00 3.18
C ILE A 500 8.80 -27.16 3.53
N TYR A 501 7.99 -26.42 2.78
CA TYR A 501 6.54 -26.51 2.73
C TYR A 501 6.17 -27.15 1.39
N CYS A 502 5.43 -28.26 1.47
CA CYS A 502 5.03 -29.04 0.32
C CYS A 502 3.52 -29.26 0.32
N LEU A 503 2.85 -28.74 -0.71
CA LEU A 503 1.48 -29.07 -1.06
C LEU A 503 1.51 -29.84 -2.38
N GLY A 504 1.15 -31.11 -2.34
CA GLY A 504 1.25 -32.01 -3.48
C GLY A 504 0.34 -33.22 -3.34
N ARG A 505 0.50 -34.16 -4.26
CA ARG A 505 -0.18 -35.45 -4.22
C ARG A 505 0.77 -36.54 -3.78
N VAL A 506 0.35 -37.27 -2.76
CA VAL A 506 0.99 -38.48 -2.27
C VAL A 506 0.51 -39.65 -3.11
N GLU A 507 1.47 -40.39 -3.66
CA GLU A 507 1.25 -41.53 -4.54
C GLU A 507 2.03 -42.74 -4.03
N THR A 508 1.53 -43.94 -4.32
CA THR A 508 2.27 -45.17 -4.05
C THR A 508 3.39 -45.34 -5.06
N ARG A 509 4.61 -45.62 -4.57
CA ARG A 509 5.77 -45.91 -5.40
C ARG A 509 5.59 -47.24 -6.14
N THR A 510 5.92 -47.24 -7.42
CA THR A 510 6.02 -48.45 -8.23
C THR A 510 7.23 -49.28 -7.79
N SER A 511 7.24 -50.58 -8.11
CA SER A 511 8.36 -51.47 -7.74
C SER A 511 9.70 -51.02 -8.33
N ALA A 512 9.70 -50.35 -9.49
CA ALA A 512 10.90 -49.83 -10.15
C ALA A 512 11.47 -48.57 -9.47
N GLU A 513 10.63 -47.86 -8.71
CA GLU A 513 11.04 -46.63 -8.02
C GLU A 513 11.61 -46.91 -6.63
N LYS A 514 11.36 -48.11 -6.06
CA LYS A 514 11.83 -48.50 -4.73
C LYS A 514 13.33 -48.81 -4.77
N GLU A 515 14.05 -48.32 -3.78
CA GLU A 515 15.47 -48.62 -3.63
C GLU A 515 15.68 -50.09 -3.25
N GLU A 516 16.85 -50.62 -3.61
CA GLU A 516 17.30 -51.91 -3.12
C GLU A 516 17.53 -51.84 -1.59
N GLY A 517 16.98 -52.82 -0.86
CA GLY A 517 17.05 -52.86 0.61
C GLY A 517 16.02 -51.99 1.35
N LEU A 518 15.05 -51.39 0.65
CA LEU A 518 13.98 -50.60 1.27
C LEU A 518 13.12 -51.45 2.25
N ASP A 519 13.00 -50.99 3.50
CA ASP A 519 12.07 -51.59 4.44
C ASP A 519 10.61 -51.22 4.10
N THR A 520 9.96 -52.14 3.40
CA THR A 520 8.55 -51.98 2.99
C THR A 520 7.55 -52.06 4.15
N SER A 521 7.97 -52.43 5.37
CA SER A 521 7.11 -52.42 6.55
C SER A 521 6.81 -51.01 7.04
N ILE A 522 7.66 -50.04 6.70
CA ILE A 522 7.47 -48.61 6.98
C ILE A 522 6.46 -48.04 5.96
N PRO A 523 5.25 -47.63 6.36
CA PRO A 523 4.21 -47.24 5.41
C PRO A 523 4.61 -46.07 4.50
N ASN A 524 5.19 -45.01 5.09
CA ASN A 524 5.65 -43.81 4.39
C ASN A 524 6.81 -44.06 3.42
N ALA A 525 7.59 -45.13 3.61
CA ALA A 525 8.68 -45.50 2.69
C ALA A 525 8.16 -45.95 1.32
N ASN A 526 6.90 -46.42 1.26
CA ASN A 526 6.24 -46.84 0.04
C ASN A 526 5.59 -45.68 -0.73
N LEU A 527 5.69 -44.45 -0.23
CA LEU A 527 4.99 -43.28 -0.77
C LEU A 527 5.98 -42.26 -1.37
N ILE A 528 5.51 -41.50 -2.36
CA ILE A 528 6.23 -40.38 -2.97
C ILE A 528 5.29 -39.20 -3.17
N VAL A 529 5.80 -37.99 -3.00
CA VAL A 529 5.05 -36.74 -3.21
C VAL A 529 5.41 -36.12 -4.54
N ARG A 530 4.38 -35.75 -5.32
CA ARG A 530 4.51 -35.14 -6.64
C ARG A 530 3.64 -33.89 -6.80
N GLY A 531 4.08 -32.99 -7.68
CA GLY A 531 3.38 -31.78 -8.12
C GLY A 531 2.34 -32.03 -9.21
N ASN A 532 1.77 -33.24 -9.30
CA ASN A 532 0.73 -33.57 -10.27
C ASN A 532 -0.54 -32.78 -9.94
N LYS A 533 -0.96 -31.92 -10.88
CA LYS A 533 -2.16 -31.10 -10.72
C LYS A 533 -3.39 -31.92 -11.11
N ASP A 534 -4.08 -32.50 -10.15
CA ASP A 534 -5.45 -32.98 -10.36
C ASP A 534 -6.43 -31.82 -10.54
N ILE A 535 -7.62 -32.14 -11.06
CA ILE A 535 -8.72 -31.19 -11.20
C ILE A 535 -9.09 -30.66 -9.80
N GLY A 536 -8.73 -29.41 -9.51
CA GLY A 536 -9.13 -28.69 -8.29
C GLY A 536 -8.03 -28.46 -7.25
N MET A 537 -6.85 -29.06 -7.37
CA MET A 537 -5.76 -28.88 -6.39
C MET A 537 -4.73 -27.84 -6.86
N GLN A 538 -4.28 -26.97 -5.95
CA GLN A 538 -3.06 -26.17 -6.14
C GLN A 538 -1.88 -26.96 -5.60
N VAL A 539 -0.75 -26.93 -6.30
CA VAL A 539 0.48 -27.62 -5.89
C VAL A 539 1.58 -26.59 -5.68
N HIS A 540 2.27 -26.70 -4.54
CA HIS A 540 3.31 -25.77 -4.13
C HIS A 540 4.49 -26.54 -3.55
N LEU A 541 5.69 -26.24 -4.02
CA LEU A 541 6.92 -26.66 -3.37
C LEU A 541 7.71 -25.39 -3.06
N LYS A 542 7.80 -25.04 -1.78
CA LYS A 542 8.29 -23.74 -1.32
C LYS A 542 9.28 -23.93 -0.16
N ARG A 543 10.46 -23.32 -0.25
CA ARG A 543 11.35 -23.17 0.91
C ARG A 543 10.62 -22.35 2.00
N GLY A 544 10.76 -22.77 3.25
CA GLY A 544 10.06 -22.21 4.42
C GLY A 544 9.08 -23.20 5.04
N THR A 545 8.60 -22.87 6.25
CA THR A 545 7.53 -23.61 6.95
C THR A 545 6.18 -22.90 6.78
N GLU A 546 5.13 -23.41 7.42
CA GLU A 546 3.83 -22.72 7.48
C GLU A 546 3.98 -21.28 8.01
N LEU A 547 4.84 -21.04 9.02
CA LEU A 547 5.16 -19.71 9.53
C LEU A 547 5.58 -18.72 8.43
N SER A 548 6.41 -19.18 7.50
CA SER A 548 6.89 -18.37 6.37
C SER A 548 5.79 -18.08 5.34
N VAL A 549 4.75 -18.91 5.28
CA VAL A 549 3.57 -18.67 4.45
C VAL A 549 2.61 -17.71 5.16
N ILE A 550 2.37 -17.92 6.45
CA ILE A 550 1.37 -17.17 7.22
C ILE A 550 1.85 -15.78 7.64
N SER A 551 3.16 -15.52 7.62
CA SER A 551 3.72 -14.20 7.94
C SER A 551 3.17 -13.08 7.05
N GLY A 552 2.79 -13.39 5.81
CA GLY A 552 2.20 -12.45 4.86
C GLY A 552 0.68 -12.29 4.97
N LEU A 553 0.03 -12.84 6.01
CA LEU A 553 -1.42 -12.88 6.08
C LEU A 553 -2.05 -11.69 6.77
N ARG A 554 -3.20 -11.31 6.23
CA ARG A 554 -4.16 -10.39 6.85
C ARG A 554 -5.39 -11.17 7.25
N SER A 555 -6.10 -10.70 8.27
CA SER A 555 -7.38 -11.30 8.65
C SER A 555 -8.39 -11.23 7.51
N THR A 556 -9.40 -12.10 7.52
CA THR A 556 -10.53 -12.03 6.59
C THR A 556 -11.24 -10.68 6.66
N THR A 557 -11.28 -10.07 7.85
CA THR A 557 -11.87 -8.74 8.03
C THR A 557 -11.10 -7.67 7.27
N GLU A 558 -9.77 -7.62 7.39
CA GLU A 558 -8.95 -6.66 6.64
C GLU A 558 -8.92 -6.95 5.13
N ALA A 559 -8.86 -8.22 4.76
CA ALA A 559 -8.64 -8.64 3.38
C ALA A 559 -9.93 -8.61 2.53
N ILE A 560 -11.10 -8.79 3.13
CA ILE A 560 -12.37 -8.90 2.39
C ILE A 560 -13.42 -7.94 2.92
N ILE A 561 -13.70 -7.95 4.23
CA ILE A 561 -14.84 -7.22 4.79
C ILE A 561 -14.63 -5.71 4.66
N ALA A 562 -13.47 -5.19 5.06
CA ALA A 562 -13.19 -3.76 4.98
C ALA A 562 -13.24 -3.21 3.53
N PRO A 563 -12.54 -3.81 2.53
CA PRO A 563 -12.67 -3.37 1.14
C PRO A 563 -14.09 -3.48 0.58
N LEU A 564 -14.84 -4.53 0.95
CA LEU A 564 -16.23 -4.72 0.51
C LEU A 564 -17.15 -3.63 1.08
N VAL A 565 -17.04 -3.36 2.38
CA VAL A 565 -17.80 -2.30 3.04
C VAL A 565 -17.43 -0.94 2.44
N MET A 566 -16.14 -0.64 2.26
CA MET A 566 -15.70 0.60 1.62
C MET A 566 -16.18 0.73 0.17
N LEU A 567 -16.21 -0.36 -0.60
CA LEU A 567 -16.80 -0.36 -1.94
C LEU A 567 -18.29 0.02 -1.89
N THR A 568 -19.06 -0.56 -0.96
CA THR A 568 -20.48 -0.20 -0.80
C THR A 568 -20.65 1.28 -0.47
N PHE A 569 -19.90 1.83 0.50
CA PHE A 569 -19.93 3.27 0.80
C PHE A 569 -19.55 4.14 -0.40
N SER A 570 -18.54 3.75 -1.17
CA SER A 570 -18.14 4.52 -2.35
C SER A 570 -19.17 4.51 -3.49
N ALA A 571 -20.05 3.51 -3.53
CA ALA A 571 -21.12 3.42 -4.50
C ALA A 571 -22.38 4.19 -4.09
N ILE A 572 -22.58 4.47 -2.79
CA ILE A 572 -23.76 5.18 -2.28
C ILE A 572 -24.00 6.49 -3.03
N PRO A 573 -23.02 7.39 -3.24
CA PRO A 573 -23.27 8.64 -3.97
C PRO A 573 -23.84 8.48 -5.38
N PHE A 574 -23.76 7.30 -6.00
CA PHE A 574 -24.35 7.00 -7.33
C PHE A 574 -25.80 6.58 -7.33
N LEU A 575 -26.37 6.39 -6.14
CA LEU A 575 -27.77 5.99 -6.00
C LEU A 575 -28.71 7.18 -5.75
N TRP A 576 -28.16 8.40 -5.59
CA TRP A 576 -28.89 9.62 -5.28
C TRP A 576 -28.44 10.74 -6.22
#